data_AF-A0A0F9PDU5-F1
#
_entry.id   AF-A0A0F9PDU5-F1
#
_cell.length_a   1.000
_cell.length_b   1.000
_cell.length_c   1.000
_cell.angle_alpha   90.00
_cell.angle_beta   90.00
_cell.angle_gamma   90.00
#
_symmetry.space_group_name_H-M   'P 1'
#
loop_
_entity.id
_entity.type
_entity.pdbx_description
1 polymer ?
#
loop_
_entity_poly.entity_id
_entity_poly.type
_entity_poly.pdbx_seq_one_letter_code
_entity_poly.pdbx_strand_id
1 'polypeptide(L)' 'MIRARACLRCKQYVVIHPENPINQLDIKKFEKKHLSHSLMTVGLGEIKGAYSSFRRDGGSKTSKQMN' A
#
# COMPACT_ATOMS: atom_id res chain seq x y z
N MET A 1 -14.36 -6.48 -2.68
CA MET A 1 -12.93 -6.86 -2.89
C MET A 1 -12.05 -5.67 -2.58
N ILE A 2 -11.06 -5.82 -1.70
CA ILE A 2 -10.17 -4.73 -1.30
C ILE A 2 -9.06 -4.58 -2.35
N ARG A 3 -8.89 -3.38 -2.91
CA ARG A 3 -7.83 -3.05 -3.88
C ARG A 3 -6.65 -2.41 -3.18
N ALA A 4 -5.47 -2.55 -3.79
CA ALA A 4 -4.23 -1.94 -3.34
C ALA A 4 -3.45 -1.37 -4.53
N ARG A 5 -2.77 -0.24 -4.31
CA ARG A 5 -1.78 0.32 -5.23
C ARG A 5 -0.42 -0.23 -4.83
N ALA A 6 0.22 -0.96 -5.73
CA ALA A 6 1.48 -1.66 -5.47
C ALA A 6 2.60 -1.13 -6.38
N CYS A 7 3.80 -0.98 -5.84
CA CYS A 7 5.00 -0.62 -6.58
C CYS A 7 5.79 -1.88 -6.91
N LEU A 8 5.98 -2.14 -8.21
CA LEU A 8 6.71 -3.32 -8.68
C LEU A 8 8.18 -3.33 -8.25
N ARG A 9 8.80 -2.14 -8.20
CA ARG A 9 10.21 -1.96 -7.87
C ARG A 9 10.50 -2.07 -6.37
N CYS A 10 9.71 -1.38 -5.54
CA CYS A 10 9.92 -1.35 -4.08
C CYS A 10 9.29 -2.53 -3.36
N LYS A 11 8.43 -3.30 -4.05
CA LYS A 11 7.59 -4.35 -3.42
C LYS A 11 6.81 -3.81 -2.22
N GLN A 12 6.32 -2.57 -2.34
CA GLN A 12 5.48 -1.91 -1.33
C GLN A 12 4.08 -1.68 -1.88
N TYR A 13 3.07 -1.66 -1.02
CA TYR A 13 1.69 -1.39 -1.40
C TYR A 13 0.96 -0.48 -0.41
N VAL A 14 -0.03 0.25 -0.89
CA VAL A 14 -0.98 0.99 -0.08
C VAL A 14 -2.40 0.53 -0.40
N VAL A 15 -3.19 0.22 0.63
CA VAL A 15 -4.59 -0.20 0.45
C VAL A 15 -5.41 1.00 -0.01
N ILE A 16 -6.33 0.78 -0.95
CA ILE A 16 -7.22 1.81 -1.47
C ILE A 16 -8.58 1.71 -0.75
N HIS A 17 -8.84 2.68 0.11
CA HIS A 17 -10.12 2.91 0.78
C HIS A 17 -10.76 4.19 0.20
N PRO A 18 -11.67 4.07 -0.77
CA PRO A 18 -12.25 5.23 -1.46
C PRO A 18 -13.04 6.16 -0.54
N GLU A 19 -13.66 5.60 0.51
CA GLU A 19 -14.50 6.33 1.46
C GLU A 19 -13.69 7.04 2.57
N ASN A 20 -12.38 6.78 2.67
CA ASN A 20 -11.53 7.36 3.71
C ASN A 20 -10.63 8.47 3.13
N PRO A 21 -10.88 9.75 3.45
CA PRO A 21 -10.08 10.86 2.92
C PRO A 21 -8.62 10.85 3.40
N ILE A 22 -8.34 10.30 4.59
CA ILE A 22 -6.97 10.16 5.10
C ILE A 22 -6.21 9.14 4.25
N ASN A 23 -6.87 8.08 3.80
CA ASN A 23 -6.27 7.08 2.91
C ASN A 23 -5.99 7.64 1.52
N GLN A 24 -6.84 8.55 1.01
CA GLN A 24 -6.55 9.25 -0.26
C GLN A 24 -5.25 10.06 -0.19
N LEU A 25 -4.94 10.67 0.96
CA LEU A 25 -3.66 11.34 1.18
C LEU A 25 -2.48 10.35 1.22
N ASP A 26 -2.68 9.15 1.79
CA ASP A 26 -1.69 8.07 1.76
C ASP A 26 -1.35 7.64 0.35
N ILE A 27 -2.37 7.42 -0.48
CA ILE A 27 -2.21 7.03 -1.88
C ILE A 27 -1.42 8.12 -2.62
N LYS A 28 -1.80 9.39 -2.47
CA LYS A 28 -1.07 10.49 -3.11
C LYS A 28 0.39 10.58 -2.66
N LYS A 29 0.67 10.35 -1.37
CA LYS A 29 2.05 10.32 -0.85
C LYS A 29 2.83 9.13 -1.40
N PHE A 30 2.21 7.96 -1.45
CA PHE A 30 2.77 6.76 -2.04
C PHE A 30 3.13 7.00 -3.51
N GLU A 31 2.20 7.54 -4.30
CA GLU A 31 2.41 7.83 -5.72
C GLU A 31 3.49 8.87 -5.95
N LYS A 32 3.54 9.94 -5.13
CA LYS A 32 4.63 10.93 -5.18
C LYS A 32 5.99 10.32 -4.88
N LYS A 33 6.10 9.45 -3.86
CA LYS A 33 7.37 8.79 -3.51
C LYS A 33 7.84 7.81 -4.59
N HIS A 34 6.91 7.24 -5.35
CA HIS A 34 7.16 6.24 -6.39
C HIS A 34 6.89 6.78 -7.80
N LEU A 35 7.01 8.10 -8.01
CA LEU A 35 6.64 8.77 -9.26
C LEU A 35 7.36 8.20 -10.48
N SER A 36 8.61 7.78 -10.32
CA SER A 36 9.46 7.20 -11.36
C SER A 36 9.44 5.67 -11.38
N HIS A 37 8.57 5.03 -10.60
CA HIS A 37 8.47 3.57 -10.52
C HIS A 37 7.20 3.07 -11.20
N SER A 38 7.25 1.84 -11.71
CA SER A 38 6.06 1.16 -12.22
C SER A 38 5.12 0.80 -11.07
N LEU A 39 3.94 1.43 -11.08
CA LEU A 39 2.85 1.19 -10.14
C LEU A 39 1.73 0.40 -10.83
N MET A 40 1.11 -0.52 -10.10
CA MET A 40 -0.06 -1.26 -10.55
C MET A 40 -1.17 -1.24 -9.50
N THR A 41 -2.41 -1.45 -9.94
CA THR A 41 -3.54 -1.65 -9.04
C THR A 41 -3.97 -3.10 -9.12
N VAL A 42 -4.00 -3.75 -7.97
CA VAL A 42 -4.25 -5.18 -7.84
C VAL A 42 -5.14 -5.42 -6.63
N GLY A 43 -5.74 -6.61 -6.56
CA GLY A 43 -6.41 -7.07 -5.35
C GLY A 43 -5.40 -7.23 -4.21
N LEU A 44 -5.78 -6.84 -3.00
CA LEU A 44 -4.91 -7.02 -1.82
C LEU A 44 -4.53 -8.50 -1.62
N GLY A 45 -5.42 -9.43 -1.98
CA GLY A 45 -5.15 -10.87 -1.93
C GLY A 45 -4.04 -11.34 -2.86
N GLU A 46 -3.84 -10.68 -4.01
CA GLU A 46 -2.85 -11.08 -5.02
C GLU A 46 -1.42 -10.75 -4.62
N ILE A 47 -1.24 -9.77 -3.73
CA ILE A 47 0.07 -9.29 -3.28
C ILE A 47 0.38 -9.63 -1.82
N LYS A 48 -0.56 -10.26 -1.11
CA LYS A 48 -0.41 -10.63 0.30
C LYS A 48 0.77 -11.61 0.43
N GLY A 49 1.75 -11.25 1.25
CA GLY A 49 2.97 -12.05 1.46
C GLY A 49 4.12 -11.74 0.49
N ALA A 50 3.84 -11.14 -0.67
CA ALA A 50 4.88 -10.75 -1.64
C ALA A 50 5.27 -9.26 -1.54
N TYR A 51 4.40 -8.41 -1.00
CA TYR A 51 4.62 -6.98 -0.87
C TYR A 51 4.46 -6.52 0.58
N SER A 52 5.19 -5.48 0.97
CA SER A 52 5.12 -4.85 2.30
C SER A 52 4.16 -3.66 2.32
N SER A 53 3.43 -3.46 3.41
CA SER A 53 2.56 -2.28 3.56
C SER A 53 3.40 -0.99 3.57
N PHE A 54 2.98 0.01 2.82
CA PHE A 54 3.53 1.35 2.87
C PHE A 54 3.22 1.98 4.23
N ARG A 55 4.27 2.29 5.00
CA ARG A 55 4.14 2.95 6.30
C ARG A 55 4.45 4.43 6.13
N ARG A 56 3.55 5.29 6.61
CA ARG A 56 3.90 6.66 6.97
C ARG A 56 4.79 6.58 8.20
N ASP A 57 5.94 7.25 8.15
CA ASP A 57 6.79 7.47 9.31
C ASP A 57 6.00 8.31 10.32
N GLY A 58 5.40 7.66 11.32
CA GLY A 58 4.49 8.28 12.29
C GLY A 58 3.40 7.36 12.86
N GLY A 59 3.79 6.28 13.56
CA GLY A 59 2.94 5.41 14.42
C GLY A 59 1.89 4.56 13.67
N SER A 60 1.67 3.27 13.91
CA SER A 60 1.87 2.42 15.09
C SER A 60 1.94 0.96 14.62
N LYS A 61 2.52 0.09 15.46
CA LYS A 61 2.65 -1.37 15.26
C LYS A 61 1.29 -2.07 15.03
N THR A 62 1.37 -3.33 14.57
CA THR A 62 0.35 -4.43 14.57
C THR A 62 0.00 -4.87 13.13
N SER A 63 0.14 -6.12 12.69
CA SER A 63 0.45 -7.38 13.37
C SER A 63 1.11 -8.35 12.38
N LYS A 64 2.23 -8.93 12.83
CA LYS A 64 2.67 -10.26 12.43
C LYS A 64 1.62 -11.23 12.95
N GLN A 65 0.90 -11.93 12.09
CA GLN A 65 0.14 -13.11 12.52
C GLN A 65 0.74 -14.32 11.81
N MET A 66 1.72 -14.90 12.50
CA MET A 66 2.06 -16.32 12.39
C MET A 66 0.92 -17.09 13.04
N ASN A 67 0.24 -17.95 12.29
CA ASN A 67 0.07 -19.37 12.60
C ASN A 67 -0.51 -20.07 11.37
#